data_AF-A0A3E2YWK2-F1
#
_entry.id   AF-A0A3E2YWK2-F1
#
_cell.length_a   1.000
_cell.length_b   1.000
_cell.length_c   1.000
_cell.angle_alpha   90.00
_cell.angle_beta   90.00
_cell.angle_gamma   90.00
#
_symmetry.space_group_name_H-M   'P 1'
#
loop_
_entity.id
_entity.type
_entity.pdbx_description
1 polymer ?
#
loop_
_entity_poly.entity_id
_entity_poly.type
_entity_poly.pdbx_seq_one_letter_code
_entity_poly.pdbx_strand_id
1 'polypeptide(L)'
;MLIDIADPDTLWARWGALASALATLGHDDVYWCASDGAHHDDHGGNWARLVRVEGGRAVLFGYDHEYSDTVSVSPPLDLLAGAPAWLPWPELIRHAEADQLGYAYWYDGGWSRVPYPEPLLPDGLRDTAGAALDDDRARRELGEVVFEWGGYQPADEAAERAEVAEAAGRLLAAAADRALDAGALDGLLGRLRPGPVDVPAGLAMATRAGLTPGGRPPAVAAAAGPPPRRVRVLSDDQHDRLVWTAMRRATEAPRPAPAPTPELTELVDWARGRAPAGDGRCSLLIQVTDTALSQHPGEAAPASLPGEDGWAAFRQAGDLVRRLRTAEADPAHGQWIFLRLETTAGGFTLERRYDSWPGWLADDGRGPWRSHLRPELDRRAPAFRPAWAVLLAPEVAYLGPPPPFDTLTIG
;
A
#
# COMPACT_ATOMS: atom_id res chain seq x y z
N MET A 1 15.45 20.99 -6.85
CA MET A 1 14.42 20.38 -7.71
C MET A 1 13.17 21.22 -7.50
N LEU A 2 12.73 21.98 -8.51
CA LEU A 2 11.52 22.80 -8.37
C LEU A 2 10.33 21.85 -8.36
N ILE A 3 9.55 21.89 -7.29
CA ILE A 3 8.27 21.22 -7.21
C ILE A 3 7.29 22.11 -7.98
N ASP A 4 6.87 21.66 -9.16
CA ASP A 4 5.94 22.39 -10.02
C ASP A 4 4.51 22.13 -9.55
N ILE A 5 4.11 22.87 -8.52
CA ILE A 5 2.75 22.87 -7.97
C ILE A 5 2.29 24.33 -7.96
N ALA A 6 1.09 24.59 -8.51
CA ALA A 6 0.50 25.92 -8.52
C ALA A 6 0.31 26.46 -7.09
N ASP A 7 0.20 27.77 -6.92
CA ASP A 7 -0.03 28.35 -5.59
C ASP A 7 -1.35 27.83 -4.98
N PRO A 8 -1.50 27.86 -3.63
CA PRO A 8 -2.65 27.28 -2.96
C PRO A 8 -4.00 27.83 -3.39
N ASP A 9 -4.09 29.10 -3.80
CA ASP A 9 -5.37 29.70 -4.20
C ASP A 9 -5.80 29.19 -5.58
N THR A 10 -4.83 29.04 -6.49
CA THR A 10 -5.06 28.41 -7.79
C THR A 10 -5.47 26.94 -7.66
N LEU A 11 -4.76 26.15 -6.85
CA LEU A 11 -5.15 24.76 -6.59
C LEU A 11 -6.55 24.66 -6.00
N TRP A 12 -6.85 25.51 -5.01
CA TRP A 12 -8.16 25.52 -4.34
C TRP A 12 -9.30 25.82 -5.31
N ALA A 13 -9.13 26.81 -6.19
CA ALA A 13 -10.13 27.17 -7.19
C ALA A 13 -10.44 26.01 -8.13
N ARG A 14 -9.40 25.32 -8.64
CA ARG A 14 -9.57 24.15 -9.51
C ARG A 14 -10.26 22.99 -8.78
N TRP A 15 -9.83 22.71 -7.55
CA TRP A 15 -10.42 21.66 -6.71
C TRP A 15 -11.90 21.91 -6.42
N GLY A 16 -12.25 23.13 -6.04
CA GLY A 16 -13.63 23.50 -5.77
C GLY A 16 -14.51 23.53 -7.02
N ALA A 17 -13.96 23.83 -8.20
CA ALA A 17 -14.67 23.71 -9.47
C ALA A 17 -15.02 22.25 -9.79
N LEU A 18 -14.06 21.33 -9.63
CA LEU A 18 -14.27 19.87 -9.76
C LEU A 18 -15.32 19.38 -8.77
N ALA A 19 -15.17 19.72 -7.49
CA ALA A 19 -16.12 19.37 -6.45
C ALA A 19 -17.54 19.87 -6.75
N SER A 20 -17.67 21.09 -7.27
CA SER A 20 -18.97 21.67 -7.62
C SER A 20 -19.62 20.96 -8.81
N ALA A 21 -18.83 20.59 -9.82
CA ALA A 21 -19.32 19.85 -10.98
C ALA A 21 -19.77 18.43 -10.59
N LEU A 22 -18.98 17.70 -9.80
CA LEU A 22 -19.33 16.36 -9.32
C LEU A 22 -20.52 16.36 -8.36
N ALA A 23 -20.61 17.35 -7.46
CA ALA A 23 -21.79 17.52 -6.61
C ALA A 23 -23.07 17.77 -7.42
N THR A 24 -22.99 18.44 -8.58
CA THR A 24 -24.14 18.57 -9.50
C THR A 24 -24.59 17.23 -10.09
N LEU A 25 -23.71 16.24 -10.16
CA LEU A 25 -24.04 14.88 -10.60
C LEU A 25 -24.40 13.93 -9.45
N GLY A 26 -24.37 14.41 -8.19
CA GLY A 26 -24.64 13.59 -7.01
C GLY A 26 -23.44 12.79 -6.49
N HIS A 27 -22.22 13.18 -6.87
CA HIS A 27 -20.95 12.60 -6.39
C HIS A 27 -20.22 13.58 -5.45
N ASP A 28 -20.90 14.02 -4.38
CA ASP A 28 -20.39 15.03 -3.45
C ASP A 28 -19.40 14.51 -2.39
N ASP A 29 -18.98 13.25 -2.55
CA ASP A 29 -18.04 12.51 -1.72
C ASP A 29 -16.75 12.09 -2.46
N VAL A 30 -16.63 12.35 -3.77
CA VAL A 30 -15.40 12.06 -4.54
C VAL A 30 -14.43 13.23 -4.48
N TYR A 31 -14.91 14.43 -4.82
CA TYR A 31 -14.22 15.71 -4.56
C TYR A 31 -15.14 16.60 -3.75
N TRP A 32 -14.68 17.10 -2.61
CA TRP A 32 -15.47 18.04 -1.82
C TRP A 32 -14.63 19.07 -1.11
N CYS A 33 -15.23 20.23 -0.82
CA CYS A 33 -14.67 21.24 0.05
C CYS A 33 -15.46 21.26 1.36
N ALA A 34 -14.78 21.45 2.48
CA ALA A 34 -15.39 21.60 3.81
C ALA A 34 -14.62 22.66 4.61
N SER A 35 -15.07 22.94 5.84
CA SER A 35 -14.43 23.96 6.68
C SER A 35 -12.98 23.64 7.06
N ASP A 36 -12.59 22.36 6.93
CA ASP A 36 -11.27 21.83 7.30
C ASP A 36 -10.35 21.57 6.09
N GLY A 37 -10.79 21.84 4.86
CA GLY A 37 -9.98 21.68 3.65
C GLY A 37 -10.78 21.23 2.42
N ALA A 38 -10.07 21.09 1.31
CA ALA A 38 -10.53 20.38 0.13
C ALA A 38 -10.04 18.93 0.20
N HIS A 39 -10.87 18.00 -0.25
CA HIS A 39 -10.68 16.57 -0.11
C HIS A 39 -10.96 15.87 -1.44
N HIS A 40 -10.26 14.76 -1.66
CA HIS A 40 -10.47 13.80 -2.73
C HIS A 40 -10.39 12.40 -2.12
N ASP A 41 -11.33 11.51 -2.47
CA ASP A 41 -11.35 10.10 -2.10
C ASP A 41 -12.04 9.30 -3.21
N ASP A 42 -11.35 8.33 -3.80
CA ASP A 42 -11.92 7.47 -4.85
C ASP A 42 -12.63 6.22 -4.28
N HIS A 43 -12.65 6.06 -2.95
CA HIS A 43 -13.13 4.90 -2.21
C HIS A 43 -12.36 3.58 -2.49
N GLY A 44 -11.30 3.65 -3.28
CA GLY A 44 -10.36 2.57 -3.60
C GLY A 44 -9.10 2.58 -2.75
N GLY A 45 -8.93 3.59 -1.90
CA GLY A 45 -7.74 3.78 -1.08
C GLY A 45 -6.84 4.93 -1.54
N ASN A 46 -7.25 5.69 -2.55
CA ASN A 46 -6.51 6.82 -3.07
C ASN A 46 -7.21 8.12 -2.65
N TRP A 47 -6.47 8.97 -1.94
CA TRP A 47 -7.04 10.20 -1.40
C TRP A 47 -6.01 11.32 -1.33
N ALA A 48 -6.50 12.56 -1.36
CA ALA A 48 -5.69 13.75 -1.20
C ALA A 48 -6.46 14.85 -0.48
N ARG A 49 -5.71 15.73 0.19
CA ARG A 49 -6.24 16.88 0.90
C ARG A 49 -5.41 18.12 0.66
N LEU A 50 -6.10 19.23 0.43
CA LEU A 50 -5.52 20.58 0.43
C LEU A 50 -6.12 21.37 1.60
N VAL A 51 -5.28 21.77 2.54
CA VAL A 51 -5.69 22.54 3.72
C VAL A 51 -5.06 23.92 3.67
N ARG A 52 -5.88 24.96 3.58
CA ARG A 52 -5.43 26.34 3.76
C ARG A 52 -5.29 26.63 5.25
N VAL A 53 -4.16 27.22 5.63
CA VAL A 53 -3.82 27.56 7.02
C VAL A 53 -3.69 29.08 7.13
N GLU A 54 -4.05 29.64 8.28
CA GLU A 54 -3.90 31.06 8.58
C GLU A 54 -2.51 31.63 8.20
N GLY A 55 -2.50 32.88 7.76
CA GLY A 55 -1.27 33.57 7.36
C GLY A 55 -0.79 33.23 5.94
N GLY A 56 -1.69 32.83 5.04
CA GLY A 56 -1.37 32.56 3.63
C GLY A 56 -0.58 31.26 3.41
N ARG A 57 -0.69 30.33 4.36
CA ARG A 57 0.01 29.05 4.36
C ARG A 57 -0.92 27.95 3.87
N ALA A 58 -0.37 26.83 3.40
CA ALA A 58 -1.17 25.67 3.04
C ALA A 58 -0.38 24.37 3.20
N VAL A 59 -1.08 23.25 3.26
CA VAL A 59 -0.50 21.92 3.13
C VAL A 59 -1.32 21.09 2.14
N LEU A 60 -0.62 20.37 1.26
CA LEU A 60 -1.16 19.40 0.32
C LEU A 60 -0.55 18.05 0.66
N PHE A 61 -1.38 17.07 1.03
CA PHE A 61 -0.94 15.75 1.42
C PHE A 61 -1.94 14.69 0.98
N GLY A 62 -1.48 13.47 0.82
CA GLY A 62 -2.30 12.40 0.30
C GLY A 62 -1.59 11.07 0.30
N TYR A 63 -2.29 10.07 -0.21
CA TYR A 63 -1.81 8.72 -0.34
C TYR A 63 -2.52 8.05 -1.50
N ASP A 64 -1.71 7.48 -2.38
CA ASP A 64 -2.11 6.55 -3.41
C ASP A 64 -1.61 5.15 -3.04
N HIS A 65 -2.48 4.15 -3.04
CA HIS A 65 -2.10 2.82 -2.57
C HIS A 65 -1.21 2.03 -3.53
N GLU A 66 -1.12 2.44 -4.80
CA GLU A 66 -0.25 1.83 -5.80
C GLU A 66 1.00 2.66 -6.12
N TYR A 67 0.93 3.98 -5.99
CA TYR A 67 1.96 4.91 -6.48
C TYR A 67 2.68 5.70 -5.37
N SER A 68 2.40 5.41 -4.09
CA SER A 68 3.13 6.00 -2.95
C SER A 68 4.31 5.14 -2.50
N ASP A 69 5.34 4.97 -3.34
CA ASP A 69 6.54 4.20 -2.98
C ASP A 69 7.28 4.77 -1.76
N THR A 70 7.04 6.04 -1.44
CA THR A 70 7.50 6.71 -0.21
C THR A 70 7.08 6.02 1.09
N VAL A 71 5.93 5.30 1.14
CA VAL A 71 5.51 4.58 2.36
C VAL A 71 6.28 3.27 2.58
N SER A 72 6.81 2.69 1.50
CA SER A 72 7.47 1.38 1.50
C SER A 72 8.99 1.47 1.27
N VAL A 73 9.52 2.69 1.09
CA VAL A 73 10.93 2.94 0.85
C VAL A 73 11.83 2.40 1.98
N SER A 74 13.01 1.93 1.58
CA SER A 74 14.00 1.32 2.47
C SER A 74 15.36 2.01 2.30
N PRO A 75 15.91 2.67 3.34
CA PRO A 75 15.37 2.84 4.70
C PRO A 75 14.11 3.72 4.74
N PRO A 76 13.28 3.64 5.81
CA PRO A 76 12.08 4.46 5.96
C PRO A 76 12.33 5.96 5.82
N LEU A 77 11.39 6.64 5.18
CA LEU A 77 11.39 8.08 5.04
C LEU A 77 10.37 8.72 5.99
N ASP A 78 10.82 9.62 6.83
CA ASP A 78 9.94 10.48 7.64
C ASP A 78 9.48 11.69 6.83
N LEU A 79 8.28 11.62 6.24
CA LEU A 79 7.71 12.69 5.41
C LEU A 79 7.43 13.99 6.17
N LEU A 80 7.44 13.96 7.51
CA LEU A 80 7.22 15.11 8.38
C LEU A 80 8.51 15.61 9.04
N ALA A 81 9.67 15.09 8.62
CA ALA A 81 10.96 15.55 9.12
C ALA A 81 11.21 17.02 8.77
N GLY A 82 11.46 17.84 9.80
CA GLY A 82 11.70 19.28 9.64
C GLY A 82 10.48 20.09 9.20
N ALA A 83 9.28 19.50 9.21
CA ALA A 83 8.08 20.17 8.76
C ALA A 83 7.67 21.31 9.74
N PRO A 84 7.02 22.39 9.26
CA PRO A 84 6.72 23.55 10.09
C PRO A 84 5.77 23.28 11.27
N ALA A 85 5.96 24.03 12.37
CA ALA A 85 5.16 23.91 13.59
C ALA A 85 3.65 24.18 13.37
N TRP A 86 3.30 24.97 12.37
CA TRP A 86 1.94 25.41 12.10
C TRP A 86 1.06 24.39 11.37
N LEU A 87 1.63 23.27 10.91
CA LEU A 87 0.89 22.23 10.17
C LEU A 87 -0.24 21.60 10.99
N PRO A 88 -1.26 21.00 10.34
CA PRO A 88 -2.32 20.24 11.00
C PRO A 88 -1.80 18.88 11.52
N TRP A 89 -0.92 18.94 12.52
CA TRP A 89 -0.14 17.80 13.02
C TRP A 89 -0.96 16.56 13.44
N PRO A 90 -2.08 16.67 14.19
CA PRO A 90 -2.82 15.49 14.62
C PRO A 90 -3.27 14.62 13.45
N GLU A 91 -3.63 15.23 12.33
CA GLU A 91 -4.08 14.52 11.15
C GLU A 91 -2.91 13.91 10.36
N LEU A 92 -1.86 14.69 10.11
CA LEU A 92 -0.66 14.20 9.42
C LEU A 92 -0.02 13.02 10.16
N ILE A 93 0.02 13.07 11.50
CA ILE A 93 0.54 11.98 12.32
C ILE A 93 -0.34 10.73 12.20
N ARG A 94 -1.67 10.88 12.25
CA ARG A 94 -2.59 9.75 12.10
C ARG A 94 -2.35 9.01 10.78
N HIS A 95 -2.16 9.74 9.69
CA HIS A 95 -1.89 9.14 8.37
C HIS A 95 -0.49 8.52 8.29
N ALA A 96 0.53 9.18 8.86
CA ALA A 96 1.88 8.63 8.91
C ALA A 96 1.94 7.32 9.74
N GLU A 97 1.26 7.26 10.89
CA GLU A 97 1.22 6.06 11.74
C GLU A 97 0.41 4.90 11.16
N ALA A 98 -0.50 5.20 10.22
CA ALA A 98 -1.27 4.21 9.48
C ALA A 98 -0.56 3.71 8.20
N ASP A 99 0.68 4.17 7.94
CA ASP A 99 1.39 3.95 6.67
C ASP A 99 0.57 4.42 5.45
N GLN A 100 -0.25 5.45 5.63
CA GLN A 100 -1.13 6.05 4.63
C GLN A 100 -0.79 7.52 4.41
N LEU A 101 0.48 7.92 4.47
CA LEU A 101 0.91 9.25 4.07
C LEU A 101 1.94 9.07 2.97
N GLY A 102 1.55 9.24 1.71
CA GLY A 102 2.45 9.13 0.57
C GLY A 102 3.26 10.39 0.32
N TYR A 103 2.67 11.56 0.58
CA TYR A 103 3.35 12.84 0.43
C TYR A 103 2.80 13.90 1.38
N ALA A 104 3.64 14.90 1.68
CA ALA A 104 3.25 16.11 2.38
C ALA A 104 4.06 17.30 1.85
N TYR A 105 3.39 18.22 1.17
CA TYR A 105 3.93 19.47 0.68
C TYR A 105 3.36 20.63 1.50
N TRP A 106 4.20 21.53 1.98
CA TRP A 106 3.77 22.72 2.71
C TRP A 106 4.17 23.99 1.97
N TYR A 107 3.27 24.96 1.96
CA TYR A 107 3.43 26.25 1.31
C TYR A 107 3.62 27.35 2.35
N ASP A 108 4.73 28.10 2.22
CA ASP A 108 4.99 29.35 2.94
C ASP A 108 5.78 30.29 2.01
N GLY A 109 5.06 30.95 1.09
CA GLY A 109 5.67 31.71 -0.02
C GLY A 109 6.25 30.84 -1.15
N GLY A 110 6.24 29.51 -0.99
CA GLY A 110 6.63 28.52 -1.98
C GLY A 110 6.43 27.11 -1.42
N TRP A 111 6.23 26.12 -2.31
CA TRP A 111 6.07 24.73 -1.91
C TRP A 111 7.40 24.11 -1.49
N SER A 112 7.36 23.36 -0.39
CA SER A 112 8.48 22.61 0.16
C SER A 112 8.00 21.25 0.65
N ARG A 113 8.91 20.27 0.68
CA ARG A 113 8.71 18.96 1.30
C ARG A 113 10.04 18.40 1.78
N VAL A 114 9.99 17.27 2.48
CA VAL A 114 11.20 16.50 2.78
C VAL A 114 11.91 16.08 1.48
N PRO A 115 13.26 16.11 1.42
CA PRO A 115 14.00 15.51 0.31
C PRO A 115 13.75 14.00 0.23
N TYR A 116 13.49 13.49 -0.97
CA TYR A 116 13.39 12.05 -1.19
C TYR A 116 14.78 11.45 -1.44
N PRO A 117 15.02 10.20 -1.04
CA PRO A 117 16.29 9.52 -1.28
C PRO A 117 16.57 9.39 -2.79
N GLU A 118 15.52 9.18 -3.59
CA GLU A 118 15.58 9.17 -5.04
C GLU A 118 14.76 10.35 -5.61
N PRO A 119 15.31 11.14 -6.56
CA PRO A 119 14.61 12.32 -7.08
C PRO A 119 13.27 12.04 -7.75
N LEU A 120 13.10 10.85 -8.33
CA LEU A 120 11.92 10.42 -9.09
C LEU A 120 11.10 9.36 -8.35
N LEU A 121 11.30 9.21 -7.04
CA LEU A 121 10.49 8.29 -6.23
C LEU A 121 9.00 8.68 -6.35
N PRO A 122 8.14 7.79 -6.86
CA PRO A 122 6.70 8.01 -6.90
C PRO A 122 6.15 8.21 -5.49
N ASP A 123 5.38 9.27 -5.29
CA ASP A 123 4.77 9.60 -4.01
C ASP A 123 3.24 9.64 -4.06
N GLY A 124 2.63 9.39 -5.22
CA GLY A 124 1.17 9.40 -5.41
C GLY A 124 0.54 10.77 -5.62
N LEU A 125 1.31 11.89 -5.62
CA LEU A 125 0.75 13.24 -5.78
C LEU A 125 -0.01 13.41 -7.10
N ARG A 126 0.55 12.89 -8.19
CA ARG A 126 -0.02 13.06 -9.54
C ARG A 126 -1.27 12.24 -9.75
N ASP A 127 -1.40 11.14 -9.03
CA ASP A 127 -2.51 10.19 -9.17
C ASP A 127 -3.70 10.63 -8.31
N THR A 128 -3.44 11.22 -7.14
CA THR A 128 -4.49 11.62 -6.19
C THR A 128 -4.90 13.09 -6.27
N ALA A 129 -4.00 14.00 -6.65
CA ALA A 129 -4.29 15.44 -6.75
C ALA A 129 -4.08 15.98 -8.17
N GLY A 130 -3.74 15.11 -9.13
CA GLY A 130 -3.34 15.46 -10.49
C GLY A 130 -4.29 16.41 -11.19
N ALA A 131 -5.59 16.19 -11.05
CA ALA A 131 -6.63 17.02 -11.66
C ALA A 131 -6.54 18.50 -11.24
N ALA A 132 -6.03 18.82 -10.05
CA ALA A 132 -5.93 20.20 -9.57
C ALA A 132 -4.56 20.86 -9.86
N LEU A 133 -3.51 20.08 -10.18
CA LEU A 133 -2.13 20.59 -10.24
C LEU A 133 -1.88 21.58 -11.37
N ASP A 134 -2.49 21.36 -12.55
CA ASP A 134 -2.33 22.22 -13.73
C ASP A 134 -3.66 22.44 -14.46
N ASP A 135 -3.75 23.55 -15.22
CA ASP A 135 -4.99 23.95 -15.90
C ASP A 135 -5.44 22.94 -16.96
N ASP A 136 -4.48 22.33 -17.66
CA ASP A 136 -4.78 21.37 -18.71
C ASP A 136 -5.38 20.09 -18.13
N ARG A 137 -4.86 19.62 -16.99
CA ARG A 137 -5.43 18.49 -16.22
C ARG A 137 -6.80 18.84 -15.65
N ALA A 138 -6.97 19.99 -15.02
CA ALA A 138 -8.25 20.40 -14.45
C ALA A 138 -9.36 20.47 -15.51
N ARG A 139 -9.02 21.01 -16.68
CA ARG A 139 -9.92 21.08 -17.82
C ARG A 139 -10.24 19.71 -18.41
N ARG A 140 -9.25 18.82 -18.53
CA ARG A 140 -9.49 17.44 -18.98
C ARG A 140 -10.40 16.70 -18.02
N GLU A 141 -10.13 16.79 -16.72
CA GLU A 141 -10.93 16.13 -15.69
C GLU A 141 -12.38 16.61 -15.69
N LEU A 142 -12.62 17.93 -15.80
CA LEU A 142 -13.97 18.47 -15.98
C LEU A 142 -14.66 17.98 -17.27
N GLY A 143 -13.87 17.64 -18.30
CA GLY A 143 -14.37 16.95 -19.49
C GLY A 143 -14.80 15.52 -19.17
N GLU A 144 -13.98 14.75 -18.45
CA GLU A 144 -14.34 13.39 -18.06
C GLU A 144 -15.53 13.34 -17.08
N VAL A 145 -15.73 14.38 -16.26
CA VAL A 145 -16.98 14.57 -15.50
C VAL A 145 -18.21 14.58 -16.42
N VAL A 146 -18.12 15.18 -17.61
CA VAL A 146 -19.23 15.20 -18.58
C VAL A 146 -19.38 13.85 -19.29
N PHE A 147 -18.28 13.30 -19.82
CA PHE A 147 -18.32 12.14 -20.70
C PHE A 147 -18.41 10.81 -19.95
N GLU A 148 -17.60 10.62 -18.89
CA GLU A 148 -17.55 9.38 -18.13
C GLU A 148 -18.58 9.37 -17.01
N TRP A 149 -18.50 10.33 -16.09
CA TRP A 149 -19.40 10.39 -14.92
C TRP A 149 -20.83 10.75 -15.31
N GLY A 150 -20.99 11.74 -16.19
CA GLY A 150 -22.29 12.12 -16.74
C GLY A 150 -22.83 11.15 -17.79
N GLY A 151 -22.02 10.21 -18.27
CA GLY A 151 -22.39 9.22 -19.29
C GLY A 151 -22.79 9.86 -20.64
N TYR A 152 -22.29 11.06 -20.94
CA TYR A 152 -22.66 11.76 -22.16
C TYR A 152 -22.07 11.08 -23.41
N GLN A 153 -22.95 10.72 -24.35
CA GLN A 153 -22.56 10.10 -25.62
C GLN A 153 -22.82 11.07 -26.78
N PRO A 154 -21.81 11.85 -27.22
CA PRO A 154 -21.98 12.79 -28.31
C PRO A 154 -22.10 12.09 -29.67
N ALA A 155 -22.85 12.71 -30.58
CA ALA A 155 -22.92 12.25 -31.97
C ALA A 155 -21.65 12.59 -32.78
N ASP A 156 -20.99 13.70 -32.44
CA ASP A 156 -19.67 14.11 -32.93
C ASP A 156 -18.75 14.35 -31.74
N GLU A 157 -17.94 13.36 -31.42
CA GLU A 157 -17.09 13.39 -30.23
C GLU A 157 -16.04 14.50 -30.28
N ALA A 158 -15.48 14.80 -31.45
CA ALA A 158 -14.41 15.78 -31.57
C ALA A 158 -14.92 17.21 -31.39
N ALA A 159 -16.05 17.54 -32.03
CA ALA A 159 -16.68 18.85 -31.87
C ALA A 159 -17.12 19.06 -30.42
N GLU A 160 -17.76 18.05 -29.81
CA GLU A 160 -18.25 18.17 -28.45
C GLU A 160 -17.12 18.33 -27.42
N ARG A 161 -16.05 17.53 -27.52
CA ARG A 161 -14.91 17.65 -26.61
C ARG A 161 -14.29 19.05 -26.65
N ALA A 162 -14.28 19.70 -27.80
CA ALA A 162 -13.81 21.09 -27.92
C ALA A 162 -14.73 22.07 -27.17
N GLU A 163 -16.06 21.97 -27.35
CA GLU A 163 -17.01 22.85 -26.66
C GLU A 163 -17.01 22.62 -25.13
N VAL A 164 -16.91 21.37 -24.70
CA VAL A 164 -16.79 21.01 -23.27
C VAL A 164 -15.50 21.57 -22.69
N ALA A 165 -14.39 21.50 -23.41
CA ALA A 165 -13.12 22.09 -22.96
C ALA A 165 -13.21 23.62 -22.78
N GLU A 166 -13.94 24.32 -23.65
CA GLU A 166 -14.20 25.76 -23.47
C GLU A 166 -15.12 26.05 -22.27
N ALA A 167 -16.17 25.24 -22.08
CA ALA A 167 -17.06 25.37 -20.93
C ALA A 167 -16.34 25.11 -19.61
N ALA A 168 -15.48 24.09 -19.56
CA ALA A 168 -14.62 23.80 -18.42
C ALA A 168 -13.66 24.98 -18.14
N GLY A 169 -13.06 25.57 -19.18
CA GLY A 169 -12.24 26.78 -19.04
C GLY A 169 -12.99 27.96 -18.42
N ARG A 170 -14.25 28.19 -18.84
CA ARG A 170 -15.11 29.24 -18.24
C ARG A 170 -15.43 28.95 -16.78
N LEU A 171 -15.71 27.70 -16.43
CA LEU A 171 -15.98 27.29 -15.04
C LEU A 171 -14.74 27.51 -14.15
N LEU A 172 -13.56 27.13 -14.62
CA LEU A 172 -12.29 27.34 -13.92
C LEU A 172 -11.97 28.82 -13.73
N ALA A 173 -12.18 29.65 -14.76
CA ALA A 173 -12.01 31.09 -14.64
C ALA A 173 -12.98 31.70 -13.62
N ALA A 174 -14.25 31.30 -13.65
CA ALA A 174 -15.25 31.75 -12.68
C ALA A 174 -14.89 31.33 -11.24
N ALA A 175 -14.35 30.12 -11.05
CA ALA A 175 -13.85 29.68 -9.75
C ALA A 175 -12.67 30.52 -9.26
N ALA A 176 -11.70 30.80 -10.13
CA ALA A 176 -10.53 31.64 -9.80
C ALA A 176 -10.94 33.07 -9.40
N ASP A 177 -11.91 33.65 -10.11
CA ASP A 177 -12.44 34.99 -9.85
C ASP A 177 -13.45 35.05 -8.69
N ARG A 178 -13.77 33.90 -8.07
CA ARG A 178 -14.83 33.75 -7.05
C ARG A 178 -16.18 34.28 -7.54
N ALA A 179 -16.49 33.98 -8.79
CA ALA A 179 -17.71 34.35 -9.49
C ALA A 179 -18.48 33.12 -9.98
N LEU A 180 -18.22 31.93 -9.41
CA LEU A 180 -18.93 30.71 -9.80
C LEU A 180 -20.41 30.83 -9.43
N ASP A 181 -21.28 30.61 -10.41
CA ASP A 181 -22.72 30.69 -10.27
C ASP A 181 -23.43 29.51 -10.99
N ALA A 182 -24.76 29.49 -10.92
CA ALA A 182 -25.55 28.45 -11.58
C ALA A 182 -25.38 28.45 -13.10
N GLY A 183 -25.12 29.61 -13.73
CA GLY A 183 -24.92 29.72 -15.17
C GLY A 183 -23.60 29.09 -15.63
N ALA A 184 -22.53 29.23 -14.85
CA ALA A 184 -21.26 28.57 -15.12
C ALA A 184 -21.39 27.03 -15.07
N LEU A 185 -22.10 26.49 -14.06
CA LEU A 185 -22.38 25.06 -13.94
C LEU A 185 -23.29 24.55 -15.06
N ASP A 186 -24.38 25.27 -15.35
CA ASP A 186 -25.31 24.93 -16.45
C ASP A 186 -24.61 24.98 -17.82
N GLY A 187 -23.66 25.91 -18.01
CA GLY A 187 -22.87 26.00 -19.24
C GLY A 187 -21.97 24.79 -19.51
N LEU A 188 -21.56 24.05 -18.48
CA LEU A 188 -20.82 22.79 -18.60
C LEU A 188 -21.78 21.60 -18.67
N LEU A 189 -22.66 21.46 -17.67
CA LEU A 189 -23.44 20.24 -17.40
C LEU A 189 -24.85 20.24 -17.99
N GLY A 190 -25.32 21.36 -18.55
CA GLY A 190 -26.65 21.46 -19.19
C GLY A 190 -26.83 20.50 -20.37
N ARG A 191 -25.72 20.00 -20.92
CA ARG A 191 -25.62 18.98 -21.99
C ARG A 191 -26.22 17.63 -21.60
N LEU A 192 -26.21 17.30 -20.30
CA LEU A 192 -26.66 16.01 -19.78
C LEU A 192 -28.19 15.88 -19.72
N ARG A 193 -28.93 16.94 -20.07
CA ARG A 193 -30.40 16.94 -20.00
C ARG A 193 -31.03 16.07 -21.10
N PRO A 194 -32.10 15.31 -20.78
CA PRO A 194 -32.93 15.41 -19.58
C PRO A 194 -32.47 14.58 -18.36
N GLY A 195 -31.22 14.11 -18.32
CA GLY A 195 -30.66 13.42 -17.15
C GLY A 195 -30.70 14.24 -15.85
N PRO A 196 -30.62 13.58 -14.69
CA PRO A 196 -30.72 14.24 -13.39
C PRO A 196 -29.45 15.06 -13.11
N VAL A 197 -29.54 16.38 -13.23
CA VAL A 197 -28.51 17.33 -12.78
C VAL A 197 -29.07 18.19 -11.65
N ASP A 198 -28.34 18.28 -10.53
CA ASP A 198 -28.68 19.10 -9.36
C ASP A 198 -27.76 20.32 -9.28
N VAL A 199 -28.07 21.34 -10.09
CA VAL A 199 -27.32 22.60 -10.09
C VAL A 199 -27.31 23.27 -8.70
N PRO A 200 -28.41 23.28 -7.92
CA PRO A 200 -28.38 23.74 -6.53
C PRO A 200 -27.34 23.05 -5.64
N ALA A 201 -27.16 21.73 -5.74
CA ALA A 201 -26.13 21.00 -5.00
C ALA A 201 -24.70 21.47 -5.35
N GLY A 202 -24.41 21.62 -6.64
CA GLY A 202 -23.11 22.16 -7.09
C GLY A 202 -22.86 23.59 -6.61
N LEU A 203 -23.88 24.45 -6.63
CA LEU A 203 -23.76 25.82 -6.11
C LEU A 203 -23.57 25.86 -4.59
N ALA A 204 -24.19 24.94 -3.86
CA ALA A 204 -23.96 24.79 -2.43
C ALA A 204 -22.51 24.39 -2.13
N MET A 205 -21.92 23.50 -2.93
CA MET A 205 -20.50 23.14 -2.85
C MET A 205 -19.59 24.34 -3.16
N ALA A 206 -19.84 25.07 -4.25
CA ALA A 206 -19.09 26.28 -4.59
C ALA A 206 -19.17 27.34 -3.47
N THR A 207 -20.33 27.49 -2.83
CA THR A 207 -20.50 28.40 -1.69
C THR A 207 -19.64 27.97 -0.51
N ARG A 208 -19.64 26.67 -0.17
CA ARG A 208 -18.82 26.10 0.90
C ARG A 208 -17.33 26.23 0.61
N ALA A 209 -16.93 26.10 -0.65
CA ALA A 209 -15.57 26.32 -1.12
C ALA A 209 -15.18 27.81 -1.17
N GLY A 210 -16.13 28.74 -1.00
CA GLY A 210 -15.88 30.19 -1.08
C GLY A 210 -15.62 30.70 -2.50
N LEU A 211 -16.14 30.02 -3.51
CA LEU A 211 -15.97 30.33 -4.94
C LEU A 211 -17.11 31.19 -5.54
N THR A 212 -18.14 31.50 -4.74
CA THR A 212 -19.24 32.37 -5.15
C THR A 212 -18.95 33.85 -4.79
N PRO A 213 -19.66 34.83 -5.39
CA PRO A 213 -19.43 36.25 -5.12
C PRO A 213 -19.46 36.61 -3.63
N GLY A 214 -18.39 37.25 -3.15
CA GLY A 214 -18.23 37.62 -1.74
C GLY A 214 -17.80 36.48 -0.81
N GLY A 215 -17.71 35.26 -1.34
CA GLY A 215 -17.18 34.10 -0.65
C GLY A 215 -15.70 34.25 -0.30
N ARG A 216 -15.30 33.51 0.73
CA ARG A 216 -13.90 33.38 1.14
C ARG A 216 -13.62 31.91 1.35
N PRO A 217 -12.56 31.35 0.74
CA PRO A 217 -12.26 29.96 1.01
C PRO A 217 -11.86 29.78 2.48
N PRO A 218 -12.32 28.70 3.14
CA PRO A 218 -12.02 28.42 4.53
C PRO A 218 -10.51 28.29 4.74
N ALA A 219 -10.07 28.61 5.95
CA ALA A 219 -8.71 28.37 6.42
C ALA A 219 -8.77 27.89 7.87
N VAL A 220 -7.90 26.95 8.22
CA VAL A 220 -7.79 26.43 9.59
C VAL A 220 -6.74 27.22 10.37
N ALA A 221 -6.91 27.26 11.69
CA ALA A 221 -5.94 27.89 12.58
C ALA A 221 -4.57 27.18 12.51
N ALA A 222 -3.50 27.96 12.60
CA ALA A 222 -2.15 27.40 12.71
C ALA A 222 -2.00 26.61 14.02
N ALA A 223 -1.44 25.40 13.94
CA ALA A 223 -1.12 24.63 15.15
C ALA A 223 0.01 25.29 15.95
N ALA A 224 0.06 24.98 17.25
CA ALA A 224 1.12 25.47 18.14
C ALA A 224 2.46 24.75 17.94
N GLY A 225 2.45 23.57 17.32
CA GLY A 225 3.64 22.73 17.11
C GLY A 225 3.29 21.23 17.01
N PRO A 226 4.26 20.40 16.60
CA PRO A 226 4.09 18.95 16.57
C PRO A 226 3.91 18.39 18.00
N PRO A 227 2.89 17.54 18.24
CA PRO A 227 2.90 16.68 19.41
C PRO A 227 3.97 15.58 19.25
N PRO A 228 4.33 14.88 20.34
CA PRO A 228 5.14 13.67 20.25
C PRO A 228 4.52 12.68 19.26
N ARG A 229 5.35 12.12 18.38
CA ARG A 229 4.92 11.16 17.35
C ARG A 229 5.93 10.03 17.25
N ARG A 230 5.46 8.88 16.78
CA ARG A 230 6.33 7.76 16.45
C ARG A 230 6.91 7.96 15.05
N VAL A 231 8.16 7.57 14.86
CA VAL A 231 8.82 7.56 13.55
C VAL A 231 9.27 6.14 13.29
N ARG A 232 8.93 5.61 12.11
CA ARG A 232 9.35 4.28 11.70
C ARG A 232 10.87 4.30 11.46
N VAL A 233 11.57 3.35 12.07
CA VAL A 233 13.05 3.20 11.99
C VAL A 233 13.47 1.97 11.18
N LEU A 234 12.56 1.02 10.94
CA LEU A 234 12.76 -0.11 10.04
C LEU A 234 11.67 -0.13 8.97
N SER A 235 12.05 -0.29 7.70
CA SER A 235 11.09 -0.60 6.64
C SER A 235 10.58 -2.03 6.81
N ASP A 236 9.50 -2.39 6.11
CA ASP A 236 8.98 -3.75 6.20
C ASP A 236 10.02 -4.80 5.75
N ASP A 237 10.75 -4.53 4.67
CA ASP A 237 11.87 -5.37 4.20
C ASP A 237 12.99 -5.44 5.24
N GLN A 238 13.42 -4.31 5.82
CA GLN A 238 14.45 -4.33 6.87
C GLN A 238 14.00 -5.12 8.10
N HIS A 239 12.72 -5.02 8.47
CA HIS A 239 12.17 -5.74 9.62
C HIS A 239 12.07 -7.25 9.32
N ASP A 240 11.67 -7.65 8.11
CA ASP A 240 11.70 -9.05 7.69
C ASP A 240 13.13 -9.61 7.69
N ARG A 241 14.10 -8.88 7.12
CA ARG A 241 15.52 -9.29 7.09
C ARG A 241 16.16 -9.38 8.47
N LEU A 242 15.76 -8.51 9.40
CA LEU A 242 16.17 -8.58 10.80
C LEU A 242 15.72 -9.92 11.41
N VAL A 243 14.47 -10.33 11.16
CA VAL A 243 13.93 -11.62 11.62
C VAL A 243 14.67 -12.78 10.95
N TRP A 244 14.90 -12.75 9.65
CA TRP A 244 15.62 -13.83 8.94
C TRP A 244 17.07 -13.96 9.42
N THR A 245 17.73 -12.84 9.70
CA THR A 245 19.08 -12.84 10.29
C THR A 245 19.08 -13.46 11.68
N ALA A 246 18.06 -13.17 12.50
CA ALA A 246 17.91 -13.79 13.80
C ALA A 246 17.61 -15.29 13.69
N MET A 247 16.76 -15.71 12.75
CA MET A 247 16.47 -17.14 12.47
C MET A 247 17.71 -17.91 12.04
N ARG A 248 18.60 -17.32 11.24
CA ARG A 248 19.87 -17.95 10.83
C ARG A 248 20.85 -18.14 11.98
N ARG A 249 20.80 -17.27 12.99
CA ARG A 249 21.64 -17.37 14.21
C ARG A 249 20.98 -18.22 15.29
N ALA A 250 19.69 -18.54 15.15
CA ALA A 250 18.94 -19.29 16.13
C ALA A 250 19.39 -20.75 16.15
N THR A 251 19.50 -21.30 17.35
CA THR A 251 19.62 -22.75 17.53
C THR A 251 18.23 -23.36 17.57
N GLU A 252 18.02 -24.44 16.83
CA GLU A 252 16.76 -25.17 16.83
C GLU A 252 16.48 -25.73 18.23
N ALA A 253 15.32 -25.41 18.80
CA ALA A 253 14.95 -25.99 20.09
C ALA A 253 14.69 -27.50 19.93
N PRO A 254 15.18 -28.34 20.86
CA PRO A 254 14.96 -29.77 20.79
C PRO A 254 13.45 -30.08 20.91
N ARG A 255 12.94 -30.88 19.97
CA ARG A 255 11.54 -31.34 19.95
C ARG A 255 11.51 -32.85 19.70
N PRO A 256 10.53 -33.57 20.25
CA PRO A 256 10.31 -34.97 19.88
C PRO A 256 10.08 -35.08 18.38
N ALA A 257 10.69 -36.09 17.75
CA ALA A 257 10.38 -36.40 16.36
C ALA A 257 8.91 -36.82 16.25
N PRO A 258 8.14 -36.29 15.27
CA PRO A 258 6.78 -36.76 15.03
C PRO A 258 6.76 -38.28 14.78
N ALA A 259 5.70 -38.95 15.25
CA ALA A 259 5.49 -40.35 14.92
C ALA A 259 5.33 -40.53 13.41
N PRO A 260 5.76 -41.65 12.81
CA PRO A 260 5.52 -41.92 11.40
C PRO A 260 4.02 -41.85 11.06
N THR A 261 3.68 -41.13 10.00
CA THR A 261 2.30 -40.94 9.54
C THR A 261 2.09 -41.52 8.13
N PRO A 262 0.84 -41.89 7.77
CA PRO A 262 0.51 -42.25 6.38
C PRO A 262 0.85 -41.12 5.39
N GLU A 263 0.63 -39.85 5.77
CA GLU A 263 0.93 -38.68 4.95
C GLU A 263 2.41 -38.57 4.61
N LEU A 264 3.29 -38.98 5.53
CA LEU A 264 4.73 -39.02 5.26
C LEU A 264 5.05 -40.10 4.21
N THR A 265 4.43 -41.26 4.33
CA THR A 265 4.59 -42.35 3.36
C THR A 265 4.17 -41.90 1.97
N GLU A 266 3.00 -41.26 1.87
CA GLU A 266 2.48 -40.71 0.61
C GLU A 266 3.45 -39.68 -0.01
N LEU A 267 3.99 -38.76 0.79
CA LEU A 267 4.94 -37.76 0.30
C LEU A 267 6.24 -38.39 -0.22
N VAL A 268 6.77 -39.39 0.49
CA VAL A 268 7.98 -40.11 0.09
C VAL A 268 7.76 -40.90 -1.20
N ASP A 269 6.64 -41.61 -1.31
CA ASP A 269 6.32 -42.39 -2.51
C ASP A 269 6.08 -41.49 -3.72
N TRP A 270 5.39 -40.37 -3.52
CA TRP A 270 5.25 -39.33 -4.55
C TRP A 270 6.62 -38.80 -4.99
N ALA A 271 7.49 -38.42 -4.05
CA ALA A 271 8.81 -37.89 -4.38
C ALA A 271 9.68 -38.90 -5.17
N ARG A 272 9.64 -40.19 -4.78
CA ARG A 272 10.32 -41.26 -5.53
C ARG A 272 9.76 -41.45 -6.94
N GLY A 273 8.43 -41.43 -7.09
CA GLY A 273 7.78 -41.49 -8.39
C GLY A 273 8.10 -40.30 -9.30
N ARG A 274 8.53 -39.19 -8.70
CA ARG A 274 8.94 -37.95 -9.36
C ARG A 274 10.46 -37.81 -9.54
N ALA A 275 11.24 -38.84 -9.23
CA ALA A 275 12.69 -38.81 -9.38
C ALA A 275 13.08 -38.50 -10.84
N PRO A 276 13.86 -37.44 -11.13
CA PRO A 276 14.14 -37.01 -12.49
C PRO A 276 14.93 -38.05 -13.32
N ALA A 277 15.75 -38.88 -12.66
CA ALA A 277 16.48 -39.96 -13.29
C ALA A 277 15.76 -41.32 -13.25
N GLY A 278 14.56 -41.39 -12.65
CA GLY A 278 13.80 -42.64 -12.49
C GLY A 278 14.44 -43.65 -11.51
N ASP A 279 15.43 -43.23 -10.71
CA ASP A 279 16.17 -44.07 -9.76
C ASP A 279 15.70 -43.90 -8.30
N GLY A 280 14.58 -43.21 -8.10
CA GLY A 280 14.01 -42.90 -6.79
C GLY A 280 14.73 -41.78 -6.03
N ARG A 281 15.76 -41.14 -6.58
CA ARG A 281 16.40 -39.96 -5.97
C ARG A 281 15.64 -38.68 -6.29
N CYS A 282 15.19 -37.99 -5.27
CA CYS A 282 14.43 -36.75 -5.37
C CYS A 282 14.72 -35.87 -4.16
N SER A 283 14.86 -34.56 -4.39
CA SER A 283 15.14 -33.54 -3.38
C SER A 283 13.99 -32.54 -3.36
N LEU A 284 13.28 -32.49 -2.25
CA LEU A 284 12.16 -31.59 -2.02
C LEU A 284 12.50 -30.64 -0.85
N LEU A 285 12.74 -29.38 -1.18
CA LEU A 285 13.04 -28.30 -0.24
C LEU A 285 11.86 -27.34 -0.17
N ILE A 286 11.24 -27.22 1.00
CA ILE A 286 10.00 -26.48 1.18
C ILE A 286 10.10 -25.51 2.35
N GLN A 287 9.60 -24.31 2.12
CA GLN A 287 9.17 -23.36 3.15
C GLN A 287 7.64 -23.32 3.16
N VAL A 288 7.03 -23.42 4.33
CA VAL A 288 5.58 -23.44 4.47
C VAL A 288 5.11 -22.82 5.78
N THR A 289 4.02 -22.09 5.67
CA THR A 289 3.21 -21.53 6.75
C THR A 289 1.74 -21.83 6.42
N ASP A 290 0.80 -21.45 7.27
CA ASP A 290 -0.63 -21.63 6.97
C ASP A 290 -1.05 -20.93 5.67
N THR A 291 -0.53 -19.73 5.43
CA THR A 291 -0.96 -18.86 4.32
C THR A 291 -0.07 -18.95 3.09
N ALA A 292 1.18 -19.41 3.22
CA ALA A 292 2.14 -19.43 2.12
C ALA A 292 2.95 -20.72 2.05
N LEU A 293 3.29 -21.13 0.83
CA LEU A 293 4.19 -22.23 0.54
C LEU A 293 5.14 -21.83 -0.60
N SER A 294 6.41 -22.18 -0.46
CA SER A 294 7.43 -21.98 -1.48
C SER A 294 8.27 -23.25 -1.60
N GLN A 295 8.57 -23.64 -2.84
CA GLN A 295 9.45 -24.75 -3.16
C GLN A 295 10.74 -24.20 -3.74
N HIS A 296 11.87 -24.71 -3.24
CA HIS A 296 13.19 -24.27 -3.63
C HIS A 296 13.92 -25.37 -4.40
N PRO A 297 14.84 -25.01 -5.30
CA PRO A 297 15.56 -25.99 -6.11
C PRO A 297 16.45 -26.88 -5.23
N GLY A 298 16.25 -28.19 -5.33
CA GLY A 298 17.14 -29.22 -4.79
C GLY A 298 18.02 -29.83 -5.86
N GLU A 299 19.01 -30.65 -5.47
CA GLU A 299 19.95 -31.31 -6.39
C GLU A 299 19.24 -32.21 -7.42
N ALA A 300 18.17 -32.90 -6.99
CA ALA A 300 17.33 -33.75 -7.81
C ALA A 300 15.86 -33.33 -7.70
N ALA A 301 15.50 -32.13 -8.17
CA ALA A 301 14.14 -31.60 -8.05
C ALA A 301 13.08 -32.53 -8.72
N PRO A 302 11.83 -32.56 -8.20
CA PRO A 302 10.75 -33.37 -8.76
C PRO A 302 10.51 -33.07 -10.24
N ALA A 303 10.47 -34.10 -11.08
CA ALA A 303 10.20 -33.95 -12.51
C ALA A 303 8.71 -33.79 -12.83
N SER A 304 8.39 -32.99 -13.84
CA SER A 304 7.06 -32.97 -14.47
C SER A 304 6.83 -34.25 -15.27
N LEU A 305 5.61 -34.78 -15.23
CA LEU A 305 5.23 -35.94 -16.04
C LEU A 305 4.72 -35.50 -17.42
N PRO A 306 4.79 -36.38 -18.43
CA PRO A 306 4.23 -36.09 -19.75
C PRO A 306 2.73 -35.72 -19.66
N GLY A 307 2.36 -34.60 -20.25
CA GLY A 307 0.98 -34.11 -20.28
C GLY A 307 0.58 -33.23 -19.10
N GLU A 308 1.46 -32.99 -18.13
CA GLU A 308 1.22 -32.05 -17.04
C GLU A 308 1.56 -30.60 -17.43
N ASP A 309 0.83 -29.64 -16.86
CA ASP A 309 1.27 -28.24 -16.87
C ASP A 309 2.49 -28.03 -15.96
N GLY A 310 3.21 -26.93 -16.18
CA GLY A 310 4.44 -26.61 -15.45
C GLY A 310 4.29 -26.44 -13.93
N TRP A 311 3.06 -26.39 -13.41
CA TRP A 311 2.76 -26.17 -12.00
C TRP A 311 2.15 -27.40 -11.32
N ALA A 312 1.84 -28.48 -12.05
CA ALA A 312 1.18 -29.66 -11.50
C ALA A 312 2.00 -30.32 -10.38
N ALA A 313 3.30 -30.50 -10.59
CA ALA A 313 4.20 -31.08 -9.60
C ALA A 313 4.24 -30.24 -8.31
N PHE A 314 4.33 -28.92 -8.45
CA PHE A 314 4.33 -27.98 -7.33
C PHE A 314 3.02 -28.04 -6.53
N ARG A 315 1.85 -28.03 -7.20
CA ARG A 315 0.55 -28.10 -6.52
C ARG A 315 0.39 -29.41 -5.73
N GLN A 316 0.73 -30.54 -6.35
CA GLN A 316 0.66 -31.85 -5.69
C GLN A 316 1.60 -31.95 -4.49
N ALA A 317 2.85 -31.49 -4.64
CA ALA A 317 3.81 -31.42 -3.54
C ALA A 317 3.25 -30.55 -2.40
N GLY A 318 2.70 -29.38 -2.74
CA GLY A 318 2.11 -28.45 -1.78
C GLY A 318 0.97 -29.07 -0.97
N ASP A 319 0.06 -29.80 -1.63
CA ASP A 319 -1.04 -30.48 -0.96
C ASP A 319 -0.55 -31.57 -0.01
N LEU A 320 0.40 -32.41 -0.46
CA LEU A 320 1.00 -33.47 0.36
C LEU A 320 1.72 -32.90 1.59
N VAL A 321 2.53 -31.85 1.39
CA VAL A 321 3.25 -31.15 2.45
C VAL A 321 2.28 -30.53 3.47
N ARG A 322 1.20 -29.88 3.02
CA ARG A 322 0.21 -29.29 3.94
C ARG A 322 -0.51 -30.35 4.76
N ARG A 323 -0.86 -31.50 4.16
CA ARG A 323 -1.44 -32.64 4.90
C ARG A 323 -0.48 -33.19 5.94
N LEU A 324 0.77 -33.45 5.55
CA LEU A 324 1.81 -33.91 6.47
C LEU A 324 2.01 -32.92 7.63
N ARG A 325 2.14 -31.63 7.31
CA ARG A 325 2.31 -30.56 8.31
C ARG A 325 1.15 -30.47 9.29
N THR A 326 -0.06 -30.77 8.83
CA THR A 326 -1.25 -30.83 9.69
C THR A 326 -1.24 -32.07 10.58
N ALA A 327 -0.93 -33.23 10.02
CA ALA A 327 -0.85 -34.50 10.75
C ALA A 327 0.25 -34.48 11.84
N GLU A 328 1.33 -33.74 11.61
CA GLU A 328 2.45 -33.61 12.55
C GLU A 328 2.35 -32.39 13.48
N ALA A 329 1.25 -31.64 13.42
CA ALA A 329 1.05 -30.48 14.27
C ALA A 329 0.93 -30.90 15.74
N ASP A 330 1.61 -30.17 16.62
CA ASP A 330 1.53 -30.37 18.06
C ASP A 330 0.96 -29.11 18.75
N PRO A 331 0.00 -29.23 19.68
CA PRO A 331 -0.59 -28.08 20.37
C PRO A 331 0.40 -27.24 21.19
N ALA A 332 1.50 -27.82 21.66
CA ALA A 332 2.53 -27.12 22.41
C ALA A 332 3.67 -26.62 21.51
N HIS A 333 4.18 -27.48 20.62
CA HIS A 333 5.35 -27.18 19.79
C HIS A 333 5.01 -26.39 18.52
N GLY A 334 3.75 -26.44 18.08
CA GLY A 334 3.28 -25.90 16.81
C GLY A 334 3.68 -26.77 15.62
N GLN A 335 3.79 -26.13 14.46
CA GLN A 335 4.15 -26.77 13.19
C GLN A 335 5.56 -26.34 12.74
N TRP A 336 6.21 -27.20 11.96
CA TRP A 336 7.46 -26.87 11.30
C TRP A 336 7.22 -25.86 10.16
N ILE A 337 8.27 -25.09 9.85
CA ILE A 337 8.30 -24.02 8.86
C ILE A 337 9.06 -24.48 7.61
N PHE A 338 10.14 -25.25 7.80
CA PHE A 338 10.95 -25.76 6.69
C PHE A 338 11.01 -27.28 6.70
N LEU A 339 11.03 -27.86 5.50
CA LEU A 339 11.17 -29.29 5.27
C LEU A 339 12.21 -29.54 4.19
N ARG A 340 13.14 -30.46 4.45
CA ARG A 340 13.97 -31.09 3.43
C ARG A 340 13.70 -32.58 3.42
N LEU A 341 13.22 -33.09 2.30
CA LEU A 341 13.07 -34.51 2.02
C LEU A 341 14.06 -34.90 0.91
N GLU A 342 14.91 -35.88 1.20
CA GLU A 342 15.78 -36.52 0.22
C GLU A 342 15.43 -37.99 0.12
N THR A 343 15.01 -38.46 -1.04
CA THR A 343 14.71 -39.88 -1.26
C THR A 343 15.85 -40.60 -1.97
N THR A 344 15.89 -41.92 -1.80
CA THR A 344 16.66 -42.85 -2.64
C THR A 344 15.77 -44.04 -3.01
N ALA A 345 16.27 -44.96 -3.83
CA ALA A 345 15.58 -46.22 -4.14
C ALA A 345 15.20 -47.04 -2.89
N GLY A 346 16.03 -47.02 -1.84
CA GLY A 346 15.87 -47.87 -0.66
C GLY A 346 15.49 -47.15 0.63
N GLY A 347 15.52 -45.82 0.66
CA GLY A 347 15.30 -45.05 1.89
C GLY A 347 14.97 -43.59 1.63
N PHE A 348 14.94 -42.81 2.70
CA PHE A 348 14.81 -41.36 2.63
C PHE A 348 15.43 -40.73 3.89
N THR A 349 15.77 -39.45 3.79
CA THR A 349 16.11 -38.60 4.95
C THR A 349 15.16 -37.43 4.99
N LEU A 350 14.80 -37.00 6.20
CA LEU A 350 13.83 -35.95 6.40
C LEU A 350 14.28 -35.03 7.52
N GLU A 351 14.37 -33.75 7.22
CA GLU A 351 14.74 -32.71 8.17
C GLU A 351 13.62 -31.68 8.26
N ARG A 352 13.26 -31.30 9.50
CA ARG A 352 12.27 -30.27 9.81
C ARG A 352 12.94 -29.16 10.60
N ARG A 353 12.57 -27.91 10.33
CA ARG A 353 12.95 -26.77 11.16
C ARG A 353 11.72 -25.98 11.57
N TYR A 354 11.62 -25.67 12.85
CA TYR A 354 10.54 -24.91 13.48
C TYR A 354 10.98 -23.49 13.81
N ASP A 355 12.27 -23.27 14.08
CA ASP A 355 12.77 -22.02 14.64
C ASP A 355 13.90 -21.40 13.83
N SER A 356 14.77 -22.25 13.27
CA SER A 356 16.01 -21.83 12.62
C SER A 356 15.86 -21.82 11.11
N TRP A 357 16.50 -20.84 10.47
CA TRP A 357 16.66 -20.84 9.02
C TRP A 357 17.67 -21.93 8.66
N PRO A 358 17.29 -22.95 7.87
CA PRO A 358 18.18 -24.06 7.59
C PRO A 358 19.37 -23.65 6.73
N GLY A 359 20.57 -24.12 7.07
CA GLY A 359 21.79 -23.85 6.27
C GLY A 359 21.79 -24.46 4.86
N TRP A 360 20.86 -25.37 4.57
CA TRP A 360 20.67 -25.95 3.23
C TRP A 360 19.75 -25.10 2.33
N LEU A 361 19.10 -24.06 2.88
CA LEU A 361 18.23 -23.16 2.13
C LEU A 361 18.91 -21.80 1.96
N ALA A 362 19.14 -21.41 0.71
CA ALA A 362 19.67 -20.09 0.40
C ALA A 362 18.68 -18.98 0.82
N ASP A 363 19.21 -17.85 1.26
CA ASP A 363 18.43 -16.61 1.38
C ASP A 363 18.36 -15.95 0.00
N ASP A 364 17.23 -16.17 -0.67
CA ASP A 364 16.89 -15.58 -1.97
C ASP A 364 15.85 -14.47 -1.85
N GLY A 365 15.62 -13.97 -0.62
CA GLY A 365 14.61 -12.96 -0.30
C GLY A 365 13.16 -13.47 -0.28
N ARG A 366 12.92 -14.79 -0.37
CA ARG A 366 11.56 -15.36 -0.44
C ARG A 366 11.07 -15.85 0.92
N GLY A 367 10.87 -14.93 1.87
CA GLY A 367 10.21 -15.21 3.15
C GLY A 367 10.97 -16.22 4.04
N PRO A 368 10.36 -16.70 5.13
CA PRO A 368 8.97 -16.47 5.53
C PRO A 368 8.77 -15.05 6.07
N TRP A 369 7.72 -14.37 5.61
CA TRP A 369 7.38 -13.00 6.02
C TRP A 369 6.89 -12.95 7.47
N ARG A 370 7.14 -11.84 8.18
CA ARG A 370 6.68 -11.65 9.58
C ARG A 370 5.18 -11.90 9.75
N SER A 371 4.38 -11.43 8.80
CA SER A 371 2.92 -11.61 8.78
C SER A 371 2.50 -13.08 8.79
N HIS A 372 3.31 -13.96 8.20
CA HIS A 372 3.07 -15.40 8.18
C HIS A 372 3.64 -16.09 9.43
N LEU A 373 4.76 -15.61 9.96
CA LEU A 373 5.40 -16.17 11.15
C LEU A 373 4.62 -15.88 12.44
N ARG A 374 3.98 -14.72 12.56
CA ARG A 374 3.32 -14.31 13.80
C ARG A 374 2.19 -15.27 14.22
N PRO A 375 1.22 -15.62 13.35
CA PRO A 375 0.19 -16.61 13.70
C PRO A 375 0.76 -17.99 14.06
N GLU A 376 1.88 -18.39 13.44
CA GLU A 376 2.56 -19.65 13.73
C GLU A 376 3.12 -19.69 15.15
N LEU A 377 3.76 -18.60 15.57
CA LEU A 377 4.38 -18.53 16.89
C LEU A 377 3.36 -18.25 18.00
N ASP A 378 2.30 -17.51 17.71
CA ASP A 378 1.24 -17.21 18.69
C ASP A 378 0.52 -18.49 19.16
N ARG A 379 0.40 -19.50 18.28
CA ARG A 379 -0.17 -20.82 18.63
C ARG A 379 0.73 -21.67 19.53
N ARG A 380 2.04 -21.41 19.58
CA ARG A 380 2.99 -22.21 20.37
C ARG A 380 2.91 -21.85 21.84
N ALA A 381 3.11 -22.85 22.69
CA ALA A 381 3.34 -22.61 24.11
C ALA A 381 4.63 -21.76 24.30
N PRO A 382 4.68 -20.86 25.30
CA PRO A 382 5.80 -19.92 25.45
C PRO A 382 7.20 -20.57 25.49
N ALA A 383 7.32 -21.77 26.05
CA ALA A 383 8.59 -22.51 26.13
C ALA A 383 9.14 -22.98 24.76
N PHE A 384 8.30 -23.00 23.71
CA PHE A 384 8.67 -23.43 22.35
C PHE A 384 8.68 -22.27 21.35
N ARG A 385 8.57 -21.03 21.85
CA ARG A 385 8.78 -19.84 21.04
C ARG A 385 10.28 -19.54 21.01
N PRO A 386 10.89 -19.40 19.83
CA PRO A 386 12.30 -19.05 19.76
C PRO A 386 12.52 -17.63 20.30
N ALA A 387 13.74 -17.35 20.78
CA ALA A 387 14.06 -16.05 21.37
C ALA A 387 13.80 -14.88 20.40
N TRP A 388 13.93 -15.09 19.09
CA TRP A 388 13.67 -14.07 18.07
C TRP A 388 12.18 -13.75 17.88
N ALA A 389 11.25 -14.52 18.47
CA ALA A 389 9.81 -14.27 18.35
C ALA A 389 9.40 -12.85 18.78
N VAL A 390 10.15 -12.24 19.70
CA VAL A 390 9.94 -10.85 20.15
C VAL A 390 10.11 -9.85 19.01
N LEU A 391 10.87 -10.20 17.96
CA LEU A 391 11.08 -9.38 16.78
C LEU A 391 9.84 -9.33 15.88
N LEU A 392 8.82 -10.19 16.09
CA LEU A 392 7.57 -10.14 15.32
C LEU A 392 6.61 -9.04 15.79
N ALA A 393 6.90 -8.38 16.91
CA ALA A 393 6.09 -7.28 17.42
C ALA A 393 6.17 -6.06 16.47
N PRO A 394 5.03 -5.46 16.06
CA PRO A 394 5.01 -4.27 15.21
C PRO A 394 5.80 -3.09 15.79
N GLU A 395 5.90 -3.00 17.12
CA GLU A 395 6.61 -1.94 17.83
C GLU A 395 8.11 -1.89 17.50
N VAL A 396 8.70 -3.03 17.10
CA VAL A 396 10.11 -3.12 16.70
C VAL A 396 10.42 -2.24 15.49
N ALA A 397 9.45 -2.02 14.59
CA ALA A 397 9.62 -1.12 13.46
C ALA A 397 9.79 0.35 13.86
N TYR A 398 9.44 0.71 15.10
CA TYR A 398 9.48 2.09 15.62
C TYR A 398 10.48 2.29 16.75
N LEU A 399 10.66 1.27 17.59
CA LEU A 399 11.58 1.31 18.74
C LEU A 399 12.96 0.72 18.40
N GLY A 400 13.06 0.02 17.27
CA GLY A 400 14.22 -0.80 16.93
C GLY A 400 14.21 -2.16 17.62
N PRO A 401 15.14 -3.05 17.24
CA PRO A 401 15.27 -4.36 17.87
C PRO A 401 15.62 -4.26 19.36
N PRO A 402 14.96 -5.02 20.25
CA PRO A 402 15.35 -5.11 21.65
C PRO A 402 16.64 -5.94 21.82
N PRO A 403 17.40 -5.78 22.92
CA PRO A 403 18.51 -6.66 23.25
C PRO A 403 18.07 -8.14 23.32
N PRO A 404 18.92 -9.09 22.89
CA PRO A 404 20.27 -8.93 22.34
C PRO A 404 20.32 -8.66 20.83
N PHE A 405 19.18 -8.38 20.19
CA PHE A 405 19.07 -8.24 18.74
C PHE A 405 19.44 -6.85 18.21
N ASP A 406 19.62 -5.89 19.11
CA ASP A 406 20.09 -4.51 18.85
C ASP A 406 21.46 -4.45 18.16
N THR A 407 22.24 -5.54 18.26
CA THR A 407 23.55 -5.68 17.61
C THR A 407 23.51 -6.42 16.27
N LEU A 408 22.34 -6.86 15.80
CA LEU A 408 22.21 -7.53 14.50
C LEU A 408 22.34 -6.51 13.36
N THR A 409 23.25 -6.78 12.43
CA THR A 409 23.30 -6.05 11.16
C THR A 409 22.19 -6.55 10.25
N ILE A 410 21.35 -5.63 9.78
CA ILE A 410 20.33 -5.90 8.76
C ILE A 410 21.08 -5.94 7.42
N GLY A 411 21.12 -7.12 6.81
CA GLY A 411 21.85 -7.40 5.56
C GLY A 411 21.12 -6.97 4.30
#